data_AF-A0A101QXG2-F1
#
_entry.id   AF-A0A101QXG2-F1
#
_cell.length_a   1.000
_cell.length_b   1.000
_cell.length_c   1.000
_cell.angle_alpha   90.00
_cell.angle_beta   90.00
_cell.angle_gamma   90.00
#
_symmetry.space_group_name_H-M   'P 1'
#
loop_
_entity.id
_entity.type
_entity.pdbx_description
1 polymer ?
#
loop_
_entity_poly.entity_id
_entity_poly.type
_entity_poly.pdbx_seq_one_letter_code
_entity_poly.pdbx_strand_id
1 'polypeptide(L)'
;MTTDVPERNAPVAAGEQPEPGERPVKQRALALPDLRPYADPKAVAGLARQGIAASRQPAASVARRTLRGIARVARRTPRGIARVARAFGTGNRTLARLLWGWLDGSHGEKLSLPARLGGVVLVVAGAVHTIADYGAAAWIPLAWGWFQGSVMTGAGMFDRLLGKAEPQGTGQASQKGPEAAPAGRRKGLARLLRQAPATAPQEADGQDLAEPPLTALIRELIGDDNGVHLQVLRPAMRERLPGLADAGDKQLREVLVEAGFDPSRTFRAGGVAGRSGVHRDELPPLPSPGSGQEDSPPPESGSDVRKSPGGERAESRLERGWRRRRKLPAGWTEADVARGHRTVADPERGPSAWKVERLDDVQ
;
A
#
# COMPACT_ATOMS: atom_id res chain seq x y z
N MET A 1 -1.88 7.12 -73.97
CA MET A 1 -1.73 8.57 -74.23
C MET A 1 -1.75 9.27 -72.89
N THR A 2 -0.77 10.14 -72.73
CA THR A 2 -0.27 10.81 -71.53
C THR A 2 -1.35 11.51 -70.71
N THR A 3 -1.41 11.21 -69.42
CA THR A 3 -2.22 11.94 -68.43
C THR A 3 -1.37 13.05 -67.80
N ASP A 4 -1.73 14.30 -68.12
CA ASP A 4 -1.20 15.52 -67.53
C ASP A 4 -1.58 15.62 -66.04
N VAL A 5 -0.57 15.85 -65.19
CA VAL A 5 -0.73 16.19 -63.77
C VAL A 5 -0.44 17.68 -63.63
N PRO A 6 -1.40 18.52 -63.20
CA PRO A 6 -1.13 19.94 -62.97
C PRO A 6 -0.36 20.14 -61.66
N GLU A 7 0.87 20.59 -61.81
CA GLU A 7 1.80 21.06 -60.79
C GLU A 7 1.24 22.33 -60.11
N ARG A 8 0.59 22.18 -58.95
CA ARG A 8 0.22 23.30 -58.08
C ARG A 8 1.42 23.71 -57.22
N ASN A 9 2.27 24.57 -57.77
CA ASN A 9 3.20 25.39 -56.98
C ASN A 9 2.41 26.52 -56.32
N ALA A 10 2.05 26.34 -55.05
CA ALA A 10 1.59 27.43 -54.20
C ALA A 10 2.81 28.27 -53.77
N PRO A 11 2.77 29.60 -53.86
CA PRO A 11 3.83 30.44 -53.33
C PRO A 11 3.84 30.34 -51.80
N VAL A 12 4.95 29.83 -51.27
CA VAL A 12 5.27 29.87 -49.84
C VAL A 12 5.32 31.34 -49.43
N ALA A 13 4.40 31.72 -48.54
CA ALA A 13 4.35 33.04 -47.95
C ALA A 13 5.73 33.41 -47.38
N ALA A 14 6.21 34.59 -47.76
CA ALA A 14 7.43 35.18 -47.25
C ALA A 14 7.36 35.23 -45.72
N GLY A 15 8.17 34.39 -45.07
CA GLY A 15 8.35 34.39 -43.64
C GLY A 15 8.89 35.75 -43.19
N GLU A 16 8.26 36.30 -42.16
CA GLU A 16 8.67 37.50 -41.44
C GLU A 16 10.18 37.45 -41.15
N GLN A 17 10.90 38.47 -41.62
CA GLN A 17 12.29 38.67 -41.24
C GLN A 17 12.33 38.91 -39.72
N PRO A 18 13.07 38.09 -38.95
CA PRO A 18 13.20 38.29 -37.52
C PRO A 18 13.90 39.63 -37.26
N GLU A 19 13.33 40.44 -36.37
CA GLU A 19 13.89 41.73 -35.99
C GLU A 19 15.33 41.58 -35.46
N PRO A 20 16.26 42.47 -35.86
CA PRO A 20 17.66 42.41 -35.47
C PRO A 20 17.81 42.84 -34.01
N GLY A 21 17.68 41.90 -33.08
CA GLY A 21 17.89 42.17 -31.65
C GLY A 21 17.66 41.00 -30.69
N GLU A 22 16.92 39.98 -31.09
CA GLU A 22 16.65 38.83 -30.21
C GLU A 22 17.83 37.83 -30.22
N ARG A 23 18.58 37.85 -29.12
CA ARG A 23 19.61 36.83 -28.85
C ARG A 23 18.94 35.46 -28.78
N PRO A 24 19.39 34.45 -29.54
CA PRO A 24 18.78 33.13 -29.53
C PRO A 24 18.86 32.54 -28.12
N VAL A 25 17.69 32.30 -27.52
CA VAL A 25 17.58 31.56 -26.26
C VAL A 25 18.21 30.19 -26.51
N LYS A 26 19.31 29.89 -25.81
CA LYS A 26 19.98 28.59 -25.86
C LYS A 26 18.96 27.50 -25.49
N GLN A 27 18.33 26.91 -26.50
CA GLN A 27 17.53 25.71 -26.35
C GLN A 27 18.49 24.62 -25.87
N ARG A 28 18.43 24.29 -24.57
CA ARG A 28 19.14 23.14 -24.02
C ARG A 28 18.61 21.92 -24.76
N ALA A 29 19.40 21.38 -25.68
CA ALA A 29 19.12 20.10 -26.30
C ALA A 29 18.86 19.09 -25.19
N LEU A 30 17.61 18.65 -25.07
CA LEU A 30 17.24 17.49 -24.27
C LEU A 30 18.02 16.33 -24.87
N ALA A 31 19.07 15.88 -24.17
CA ALA A 31 19.80 14.68 -24.53
C ALA A 31 18.79 13.52 -24.54
N LEU A 32 18.37 13.10 -25.73
CA LEU A 32 17.60 11.88 -25.89
C LEU A 32 18.47 10.73 -25.36
N PRO A 33 18.00 9.94 -24.38
CA PRO A 33 18.75 8.79 -23.90
C PRO A 33 19.05 7.87 -25.07
N ASP A 34 20.30 7.45 -25.19
CA ASP A 34 20.74 6.54 -26.25
C ASP A 34 19.89 5.25 -26.19
N LEU A 35 19.09 5.02 -27.23
CA LEU A 35 18.16 3.89 -27.31
C LEU A 35 18.82 2.62 -27.86
N ARG A 36 20.10 2.69 -28.29
CA ARG A 36 20.86 1.53 -28.80
C ARG A 36 20.91 0.33 -27.84
N PRO A 37 20.95 0.48 -26.49
CA PRO A 37 20.92 -0.66 -25.58
C PRO A 37 19.62 -1.46 -25.64
N TYR A 38 18.53 -0.88 -26.13
CA TYR A 38 17.22 -1.55 -26.20
C TYR A 38 16.99 -2.29 -27.53
N ALA A 39 17.86 -2.10 -28.52
CA ALA A 39 17.81 -2.80 -29.80
C ALA A 39 18.67 -4.08 -29.84
N ASP A 40 19.55 -4.30 -28.84
CA ASP A 40 20.37 -5.52 -28.78
C ASP A 40 19.56 -6.69 -28.19
N PRO A 41 19.31 -7.78 -28.94
CA PRO A 41 18.62 -8.96 -28.43
C PRO A 41 19.31 -9.59 -27.21
N LYS A 42 20.61 -9.37 -27.02
CA LYS A 42 21.35 -9.82 -25.82
C LYS A 42 21.00 -8.98 -24.59
N ALA A 43 20.72 -7.69 -24.76
CA ALA A 43 20.26 -6.84 -23.67
C ALA A 43 18.85 -7.24 -23.23
N VAL A 44 17.97 -7.60 -24.17
CA VAL A 44 16.64 -8.16 -23.86
C VAL A 44 16.76 -9.48 -23.09
N ALA A 45 17.67 -10.36 -23.47
CA ALA A 45 17.95 -11.59 -22.73
C ALA A 45 18.52 -11.33 -21.32
N GLY A 46 19.39 -10.33 -21.17
CA GLY A 46 19.91 -9.88 -19.88
C GLY A 46 18.82 -9.31 -18.97
N LEU A 47 17.90 -8.52 -19.53
CA LEU A 47 16.77 -7.93 -18.82
C LEU A 47 15.74 -9.00 -18.42
N ALA A 48 15.52 -10.01 -19.27
CA ALA A 48 14.72 -11.18 -18.94
C ALA A 48 15.35 -12.00 -17.80
N ARG A 49 16.67 -12.23 -17.83
CA ARG A 49 17.40 -12.91 -16.74
C ARG A 49 17.37 -12.10 -15.44
N GLN A 50 17.51 -10.78 -15.51
CA GLN A 50 17.37 -9.90 -14.34
C GLN A 50 15.93 -9.89 -13.82
N GLY A 51 14.92 -9.91 -14.68
CA GLY A 51 13.51 -10.08 -14.27
C GLY A 51 13.25 -11.43 -13.59
N ILE A 52 13.86 -12.51 -14.09
CA ILE A 52 13.80 -13.84 -13.45
C ILE A 52 14.54 -13.84 -12.10
N ALA A 53 15.70 -13.19 -11.99
CA ALA A 53 16.43 -13.10 -10.72
C ALA A 53 15.70 -12.20 -9.69
N ALA A 54 15.16 -11.06 -10.14
CA ALA A 54 14.39 -10.13 -9.34
C ALA A 54 13.04 -10.69 -8.91
N SER A 55 12.44 -11.59 -9.69
CA SER A 55 11.22 -12.30 -9.28
C SER A 55 11.49 -13.44 -8.30
N ARG A 56 12.68 -14.06 -8.33
CA ARG A 56 13.06 -15.16 -7.41
C ARG A 56 13.14 -14.74 -5.93
N GLN A 57 13.54 -13.51 -5.61
CA GLN A 57 13.70 -13.08 -4.21
C GLN A 57 12.38 -12.71 -3.48
N PRO A 58 11.44 -11.93 -4.06
CA PRO A 58 10.16 -11.63 -3.42
C PRO A 58 9.10 -12.72 -3.62
N ALA A 59 9.10 -13.48 -4.73
CA ALA A 59 8.03 -14.44 -5.01
C ALA A 59 7.98 -15.61 -4.04
N ALA A 60 9.13 -16.09 -3.54
CA ALA A 60 9.16 -17.15 -2.52
C ALA A 60 8.48 -16.70 -1.22
N SER A 61 8.61 -15.43 -0.84
CA SER A 61 7.98 -14.89 0.38
C SER A 61 6.47 -14.71 0.22
N VAL A 62 6.02 -14.24 -0.96
CA VAL A 62 4.60 -14.06 -1.29
C VAL A 62 3.91 -15.42 -1.42
N ALA A 63 4.51 -16.37 -2.14
CA ALA A 63 4.00 -17.73 -2.27
C ALA A 63 3.90 -18.45 -0.92
N ARG A 64 4.89 -18.29 -0.02
CA ARG A 64 4.82 -18.85 1.33
C ARG A 64 3.73 -18.19 2.18
N ARG A 65 3.52 -16.87 2.05
CA ARG A 65 2.44 -16.15 2.76
C ARG A 65 1.05 -16.57 2.25
N THR A 66 0.86 -16.69 0.94
CA THR A 66 -0.41 -17.16 0.37
C THR A 66 -0.67 -18.63 0.73
N LEU A 67 0.35 -19.49 0.68
CA LEU A 67 0.28 -20.88 1.14
C LEU A 67 -0.13 -21.00 2.60
N ARG A 68 0.50 -20.23 3.51
CA ARG A 68 0.14 -20.24 4.94
C ARG A 68 -1.27 -19.70 5.18
N GLY A 69 -1.77 -18.81 4.33
CA GLY A 69 -3.16 -18.33 4.37
C GLY A 69 -4.13 -19.44 3.95
N ILE A 70 -3.92 -20.01 2.78
CA ILE A 70 -4.78 -21.07 2.20
C ILE A 70 -4.75 -22.32 3.10
N ALA A 71 -3.58 -22.75 3.55
CA ALA A 71 -3.45 -23.92 4.42
C ALA A 71 -4.14 -23.73 5.77
N ARG A 72 -4.12 -22.52 6.37
CA ARG A 72 -4.84 -22.24 7.61
C ARG A 72 -6.35 -22.28 7.43
N VAL A 73 -6.85 -21.81 6.29
CA VAL A 73 -8.28 -21.86 5.95
C VAL A 73 -8.72 -23.29 5.62
N ALA A 74 -7.90 -24.05 4.89
CA ALA A 74 -8.21 -25.41 4.48
C ALA A 74 -8.17 -26.42 5.64
N ARG A 75 -7.23 -26.29 6.58
CA ARG A 75 -7.06 -27.25 7.69
C ARG A 75 -8.08 -27.14 8.81
N ARG A 76 -8.79 -26.01 8.94
CA ARG A 76 -9.67 -25.78 10.09
C ARG A 76 -11.09 -26.31 9.93
N THR A 77 -11.58 -26.54 8.71
CA THR A 77 -12.93 -27.10 8.50
C THR A 77 -13.06 -27.76 7.12
N PRO A 78 -13.86 -28.83 6.97
CA PRO A 78 -14.23 -29.37 5.64
C PRO A 78 -14.92 -28.32 4.76
N ARG A 79 -15.57 -27.33 5.38
CA ARG A 79 -16.15 -26.15 4.70
C ARG A 79 -15.07 -25.27 4.03
N GLY A 80 -13.84 -25.25 4.55
CA GLY A 80 -12.72 -24.52 3.98
C GLY A 80 -12.29 -25.05 2.61
N ILE A 81 -12.19 -26.37 2.46
CA ILE A 81 -11.86 -27.03 1.18
C ILE A 81 -12.95 -26.73 0.14
N ALA A 82 -14.22 -26.86 0.51
CA ALA A 82 -15.34 -26.56 -0.37
C ALA A 82 -15.35 -25.09 -0.85
N ARG A 83 -14.88 -24.16 -0.02
CA ARG A 83 -14.77 -22.73 -0.37
C ARG A 83 -13.63 -22.50 -1.37
N VAL A 84 -12.48 -23.14 -1.17
CA VAL A 84 -11.34 -23.08 -2.12
C VAL A 84 -11.72 -23.71 -3.45
N ALA A 85 -12.39 -24.86 -3.45
CA ALA A 85 -12.87 -25.51 -4.66
C ALA A 85 -13.87 -24.64 -5.44
N ARG A 86 -14.81 -23.99 -4.74
CA ARG A 86 -15.73 -23.01 -5.36
C ARG A 86 -15.00 -21.78 -5.91
N ALA A 87 -14.03 -21.23 -5.19
CA ALA A 87 -13.19 -20.12 -5.66
C ALA A 87 -12.37 -20.52 -6.90
N PHE A 88 -11.79 -21.72 -6.91
CA PHE A 88 -11.07 -22.24 -8.06
C PHE A 88 -11.98 -22.42 -9.29
N GLY A 89 -13.18 -22.99 -9.09
CA GLY A 89 -14.16 -23.18 -10.18
C GLY A 89 -14.69 -21.87 -10.76
N THR A 90 -15.03 -20.90 -9.91
CA THR A 90 -15.45 -19.55 -10.35
C THR A 90 -14.30 -18.79 -11.01
N GLY A 91 -13.08 -18.94 -10.50
CA GLY A 91 -11.85 -18.43 -11.06
C GLY A 91 -11.53 -18.93 -12.47
N ASN A 92 -11.66 -20.24 -12.71
CA ASN A 92 -11.45 -20.81 -14.04
C ASN A 92 -12.47 -20.27 -15.05
N ARG A 93 -13.75 -20.14 -14.65
CA ARG A 93 -14.79 -19.59 -15.52
C ARG A 93 -14.54 -18.12 -15.86
N THR A 94 -14.09 -17.33 -14.89
CA THR A 94 -13.76 -15.91 -15.11
C THR A 94 -12.51 -15.73 -15.96
N LEU A 95 -11.45 -16.51 -15.73
CA LEU A 95 -10.26 -16.52 -16.60
C LEU A 95 -10.59 -16.95 -18.02
N ALA A 96 -11.42 -17.98 -18.21
CA ALA A 96 -11.85 -18.40 -19.54
C ALA A 96 -12.67 -17.32 -20.26
N ARG A 97 -13.57 -16.62 -19.55
CA ARG A 97 -14.31 -15.47 -20.10
C ARG A 97 -13.42 -14.29 -20.44
N LEU A 98 -12.44 -13.98 -19.60
CA LEU A 98 -11.46 -12.92 -19.87
C LEU A 98 -10.58 -13.27 -21.07
N LEU A 99 -10.12 -14.52 -21.17
CA LEU A 99 -9.36 -15.00 -22.32
C LEU A 99 -10.20 -14.94 -23.59
N TRP A 100 -11.47 -15.36 -23.53
CA TRP A 100 -12.39 -15.29 -24.66
C TRP A 100 -12.67 -13.85 -25.07
N GLY A 101 -13.00 -12.96 -24.13
CA GLY A 101 -13.22 -11.55 -24.40
C GLY A 101 -11.97 -10.83 -24.91
N TRP A 102 -10.80 -11.25 -24.44
CA TRP A 102 -9.53 -10.78 -24.98
C TRP A 102 -9.24 -11.37 -26.36
N LEU A 103 -9.65 -12.59 -26.71
CA LEU A 103 -9.51 -13.10 -28.08
C LEU A 103 -10.48 -12.39 -29.05
N ASP A 104 -11.69 -12.12 -28.59
CA ASP A 104 -12.80 -11.58 -29.38
C ASP A 104 -12.65 -10.09 -29.70
N GLY A 105 -11.90 -9.32 -28.91
CA GLY A 105 -11.81 -7.86 -29.11
C GLY A 105 -12.33 -7.05 -27.94
N SER A 106 -13.29 -7.61 -27.18
CA SER A 106 -14.06 -6.87 -26.17
C SER A 106 -13.23 -6.34 -25.00
N HIS A 107 -12.11 -7.00 -24.67
CA HIS A 107 -11.22 -6.58 -23.58
C HIS A 107 -9.82 -6.27 -24.11
N GLY A 108 -9.31 -5.07 -23.80
CA GLY A 108 -7.94 -4.62 -24.12
C GLY A 108 -7.84 -3.63 -25.29
N GLU A 109 -6.66 -3.04 -25.45
CA GLU A 109 -6.35 -2.15 -26.57
C GLU A 109 -6.56 -2.87 -27.91
N LYS A 110 -6.84 -2.09 -28.97
CA LYS A 110 -7.15 -2.56 -30.32
C LYS A 110 -5.95 -3.20 -31.03
N LEU A 111 -5.31 -4.19 -30.41
CA LEU A 111 -4.38 -5.11 -31.05
C LEU A 111 -5.15 -5.97 -32.05
N SER A 112 -4.55 -6.19 -33.22
CA SER A 112 -5.12 -7.03 -34.26
C SER A 112 -5.30 -8.48 -33.78
N LEU A 113 -6.35 -9.16 -34.26
CA LEU A 113 -6.60 -10.58 -34.00
C LEU A 113 -5.35 -11.48 -34.19
N PRO A 114 -4.54 -11.34 -35.25
CA PRO A 114 -3.32 -12.14 -35.40
C PRO A 114 -2.28 -11.87 -34.31
N ALA A 115 -2.14 -10.64 -33.82
CA ALA A 115 -1.22 -10.34 -32.71
C ALA A 115 -1.67 -11.03 -31.41
N ARG A 116 -2.98 -11.08 -31.17
CA ARG A 116 -3.57 -11.76 -30.01
C ARG A 116 -3.37 -13.28 -30.07
N LEU A 117 -3.67 -13.88 -31.21
CA LEU A 117 -3.40 -15.31 -31.44
C LEU A 117 -1.90 -15.63 -31.32
N GLY A 118 -1.03 -14.77 -31.87
CA GLY A 118 0.43 -14.90 -31.73
C GLY A 118 0.88 -14.90 -30.27
N GLY A 119 0.30 -14.04 -29.43
CA GLY A 119 0.57 -14.03 -27.98
C GLY A 119 0.20 -15.34 -27.29
N VAL A 120 -0.97 -15.90 -27.61
CA VAL A 120 -1.40 -17.20 -27.04
C VAL A 120 -0.46 -18.32 -27.50
N VAL A 121 -0.15 -18.38 -28.79
CA VAL A 121 0.76 -19.38 -29.35
C VAL A 121 2.14 -19.28 -28.67
N LEU A 122 2.65 -18.07 -28.44
CA LEU A 122 3.94 -17.88 -27.78
C LEU A 122 3.93 -18.33 -26.31
N VAL A 123 2.85 -18.08 -25.56
CA VAL A 123 2.69 -18.58 -24.19
C VAL A 123 2.61 -20.11 -24.17
N VAL A 124 1.84 -20.71 -25.07
CA VAL A 124 1.72 -22.18 -25.19
C VAL A 124 3.05 -22.81 -25.59
N ALA A 125 3.73 -22.25 -26.59
CA ALA A 125 5.05 -22.72 -27.03
C ALA A 125 6.08 -22.62 -25.90
N GLY A 126 6.08 -21.52 -25.13
CA GLY A 126 6.93 -21.37 -23.95
C GLY A 126 6.63 -22.43 -22.88
N ALA A 127 5.36 -22.73 -22.61
CA ALA A 127 4.97 -23.78 -21.68
C ALA A 127 5.41 -25.18 -22.17
N VAL A 128 5.20 -25.48 -23.45
CA VAL A 128 5.63 -26.76 -24.07
C VAL A 128 7.15 -26.89 -24.03
N HIS A 129 7.89 -25.84 -24.38
CA HIS A 129 9.35 -25.84 -24.33
C HIS A 129 9.86 -26.04 -22.89
N THR A 130 9.24 -25.37 -21.92
CA THR A 130 9.56 -25.57 -20.49
C THR A 130 9.27 -27.02 -20.05
N ILE A 131 8.19 -27.62 -20.53
CA ILE A 131 7.88 -29.03 -20.24
C ILE A 131 8.88 -29.97 -20.90
N ALA A 132 9.33 -29.67 -22.12
CA ALA A 132 10.33 -30.47 -22.82
C ALA A 132 11.69 -30.44 -22.10
N ASP A 133 12.13 -29.26 -21.66
CA ASP A 133 13.45 -29.07 -21.03
C ASP A 133 13.53 -29.62 -19.60
N TYR A 134 12.45 -29.48 -18.82
CA TYR A 134 12.43 -29.83 -17.40
C TYR A 134 11.54 -31.05 -17.06
N GLY A 135 10.94 -31.68 -18.08
CA GLY A 135 10.15 -32.91 -17.96
C GLY A 135 8.98 -32.81 -16.98
N ALA A 136 8.75 -33.87 -16.22
CA ALA A 136 7.65 -33.96 -15.24
C ALA A 136 7.70 -32.86 -14.16
N ALA A 137 8.90 -32.33 -13.85
CA ALA A 137 9.06 -31.29 -12.84
C ALA A 137 8.46 -29.94 -13.26
N ALA A 138 8.30 -29.68 -14.57
CA ALA A 138 7.70 -28.44 -15.09
C ALA A 138 6.19 -28.34 -14.85
N TRP A 139 5.50 -29.48 -14.77
CA TRP A 139 4.05 -29.51 -14.62
C TRP A 139 3.58 -29.00 -13.27
N ILE A 140 4.36 -29.25 -12.21
CA ILE A 140 4.02 -28.83 -10.85
C ILE A 140 3.92 -27.30 -10.74
N PRO A 141 4.92 -26.49 -11.11
CA PRO A 141 4.82 -25.04 -11.03
C PRO A 141 3.79 -24.45 -12.01
N LEU A 142 3.60 -25.06 -13.19
CA LEU A 142 2.57 -24.62 -14.14
C LEU A 142 1.16 -24.84 -13.57
N ALA A 143 0.86 -26.05 -13.10
CA ALA A 143 -0.43 -26.38 -12.48
C ALA A 143 -0.65 -25.55 -11.21
N TRP A 144 0.40 -25.34 -10.43
CA TRP A 144 0.34 -24.52 -9.21
C TRP A 144 0.10 -23.04 -9.52
N GLY A 145 0.80 -22.49 -10.51
CA GLY A 145 0.61 -21.11 -10.98
C GLY A 145 -0.81 -20.88 -11.51
N TRP A 146 -1.32 -21.82 -12.32
CA TRP A 146 -2.71 -21.82 -12.77
C TRP A 146 -3.69 -21.87 -11.59
N PHE A 147 -3.49 -22.79 -10.64
CA PHE A 147 -4.32 -22.89 -9.45
C PHE A 147 -4.37 -21.60 -8.63
N GLN A 148 -3.21 -20.98 -8.38
CA GLN A 148 -3.13 -19.71 -7.68
C GLN A 148 -3.84 -18.59 -8.44
N GLY A 149 -3.60 -18.48 -9.75
CA GLY A 149 -4.28 -17.52 -10.62
C GLY A 149 -5.79 -17.65 -10.53
N SER A 150 -6.31 -18.86 -10.70
CA SER A 150 -7.76 -19.14 -10.63
C SER A 150 -8.35 -18.82 -9.26
N VAL A 151 -7.73 -19.25 -8.16
CA VAL A 151 -8.24 -18.93 -6.81
C VAL A 151 -8.24 -17.42 -6.55
N MET A 152 -7.21 -16.69 -6.99
CA MET A 152 -7.13 -15.24 -6.84
C MET A 152 -8.21 -14.52 -7.67
N THR A 153 -8.46 -14.97 -8.91
CA THR A 153 -9.53 -14.45 -9.76
C THR A 153 -10.90 -14.73 -9.16
N GLY A 154 -11.16 -15.97 -8.71
CA GLY A 154 -12.43 -16.35 -8.08
C GLY A 154 -12.68 -15.67 -6.73
N ALA A 155 -11.63 -15.20 -6.05
CA ALA A 155 -11.73 -14.39 -4.84
C ALA A 155 -11.96 -12.89 -5.11
N GLY A 156 -12.09 -12.46 -6.39
CA GLY A 156 -12.30 -11.06 -6.77
C GLY A 156 -11.07 -10.18 -6.59
N MET A 157 -9.86 -10.76 -6.53
CA MET A 157 -8.63 -9.97 -6.35
C MET A 157 -8.25 -9.23 -7.64
N PHE A 158 -8.57 -9.79 -8.80
CA PHE A 158 -8.36 -9.13 -10.09
C PHE A 158 -9.29 -7.93 -10.30
N ASP A 159 -10.55 -8.02 -9.87
CA ASP A 159 -11.49 -6.89 -9.94
C ASP A 159 -10.98 -5.68 -9.15
N ARG A 160 -10.27 -5.92 -8.04
CA ARG A 160 -9.61 -4.87 -7.25
C ARG A 160 -8.36 -4.30 -7.92
N LEU A 161 -7.60 -5.12 -8.65
CA LEU A 161 -6.38 -4.71 -9.35
C LEU A 161 -6.68 -3.95 -10.65
N LEU A 162 -7.73 -4.35 -11.35
CA LEU A 162 -8.20 -3.68 -12.56
C LEU A 162 -8.84 -2.31 -12.24
N GLY A 163 -9.17 -2.05 -10.97
CA GLY A 163 -9.36 -0.70 -10.39
C GLY A 163 -10.54 0.13 -10.92
N LYS A 164 -11.15 -0.27 -12.04
CA LYS A 164 -12.25 0.35 -12.77
C LYS A 164 -12.79 -0.79 -13.65
N ALA A 165 -14.05 -1.16 -13.62
CA ALA A 165 -15.19 -0.29 -13.68
C ALA A 165 -16.14 -0.57 -12.52
N GLU A 166 -16.58 0.49 -11.84
CA GLU A 166 -17.98 0.47 -11.41
C GLU A 166 -18.80 0.06 -12.64
N PRO A 167 -19.62 -1.01 -12.58
CA PRO A 167 -20.75 -1.06 -13.48
C PRO A 167 -21.54 0.19 -13.16
N GLN A 168 -21.34 1.24 -13.95
CA GLN A 168 -22.29 2.33 -14.06
C GLN A 168 -23.61 1.61 -14.25
N GLY A 169 -24.45 1.67 -13.21
CA GLY A 169 -25.69 0.94 -13.20
C GLY A 169 -26.38 1.23 -14.51
N THR A 170 -26.83 0.17 -15.17
CA THR A 170 -28.01 0.18 -16.02
C THR A 170 -29.23 0.57 -15.16
N GLY A 171 -29.14 1.73 -14.50
CA GLY A 171 -30.25 2.53 -14.02
C GLY A 171 -30.75 3.26 -15.25
N GLN A 172 -31.68 2.59 -15.93
CA GLN A 172 -32.93 3.17 -16.39
C GLN A 172 -32.82 4.64 -16.79
N ALA A 173 -32.77 4.87 -18.09
CA ALA A 173 -33.02 6.15 -18.71
C ALA A 173 -34.32 6.77 -18.16
N SER A 174 -34.19 7.68 -17.20
CA SER A 174 -35.20 8.68 -16.90
C SER A 174 -34.69 10.03 -17.39
N GLN A 175 -35.18 10.35 -18.58
CA GLN A 175 -35.38 11.64 -19.21
C GLN A 175 -34.86 12.91 -18.50
N LYS A 176 -34.01 13.62 -19.25
CA LYS A 176 -34.26 14.99 -19.77
C LYS A 176 -34.23 16.17 -18.79
N GLY A 177 -33.15 16.94 -18.87
CA GLY A 177 -33.08 18.36 -18.51
C GLY A 177 -31.76 18.96 -19.02
N PRO A 178 -31.78 19.99 -19.90
CA PRO A 178 -30.57 20.53 -20.50
C PRO A 178 -29.93 21.65 -19.66
N GLU A 179 -28.66 21.89 -19.96
CA GLU A 179 -27.98 23.18 -19.84
C GLU A 179 -27.60 23.71 -18.44
N ALA A 180 -26.35 23.45 -18.06
CA ALA A 180 -25.42 24.48 -17.58
C ALA A 180 -23.99 23.93 -17.47
N ALA A 181 -23.10 24.40 -18.35
CA ALA A 181 -21.67 24.51 -18.06
C ALA A 181 -21.50 25.61 -16.97
N PRO A 182 -20.42 25.65 -16.12
CA PRO A 182 -19.05 25.68 -16.64
C PRO A 182 -17.92 25.16 -15.73
N ALA A 183 -16.72 25.19 -16.34
CA ALA A 183 -15.42 25.57 -15.77
C ALA A 183 -14.75 24.65 -14.73
N GLY A 184 -13.59 24.15 -15.16
CA GLY A 184 -12.68 23.33 -14.37
C GLY A 184 -12.04 24.05 -13.18
N ARG A 185 -11.62 23.24 -12.21
CA ARG A 185 -10.66 23.63 -11.17
C ARG A 185 -9.69 22.49 -10.89
N ARG A 186 -8.50 22.61 -11.48
CA ARG A 186 -7.28 21.95 -11.02
C ARG A 186 -6.97 22.47 -9.60
N LYS A 187 -7.14 21.62 -8.58
CA LYS A 187 -6.67 21.87 -7.20
C LYS A 187 -5.91 20.64 -6.72
N GLY A 188 -4.62 20.60 -7.01
CA GLY A 188 -3.76 19.48 -6.63
C GLY A 188 -2.29 19.85 -6.65
N LEU A 189 -1.88 20.84 -5.85
CA LEU A 189 -0.47 21.07 -5.49
C LEU A 189 -0.26 22.15 -4.40
N ALA A 190 -1.20 23.07 -4.20
CA ALA A 190 -1.06 24.13 -3.19
C ALA A 190 -1.17 23.68 -1.72
N ARG A 191 -1.52 22.41 -1.44
CA ARG A 191 -1.67 21.88 -0.06
C ARG A 191 -0.36 21.36 0.53
N LEU A 192 0.71 21.24 -0.27
CA LEU A 192 2.00 20.70 0.17
C LEU A 192 3.02 21.75 0.64
N LEU A 193 2.69 23.05 0.58
CA LEU A 193 3.62 24.15 0.92
C LEU A 193 3.18 25.02 2.10
N ARG A 194 2.18 24.61 2.87
CA ARG A 194 1.75 25.33 4.09
C ARG A 194 2.24 24.59 5.34
N GLN A 195 3.56 24.51 5.48
CA GLN A 195 4.22 24.12 6.72
C GLN A 195 4.59 25.44 7.44
N ALA A 196 3.67 25.90 8.29
CA ALA A 196 3.90 27.04 9.16
C ALA A 196 4.78 26.62 10.35
N PRO A 197 5.65 27.51 10.86
CA PRO A 197 6.52 27.22 12.01
C PRO A 197 5.70 27.03 13.28
N ALA A 198 6.12 26.07 14.10
CA ALA A 198 5.53 25.77 15.41
C ALA A 198 5.72 26.96 16.36
N THR A 199 4.64 27.70 16.59
CA THR A 199 4.52 28.65 17.70
C THR A 199 4.35 27.85 18.98
N ALA A 200 5.30 28.00 19.92
CA ALA A 200 5.21 27.40 21.25
C ALA A 200 4.00 28.00 22.02
N PRO A 201 3.23 27.21 22.78
CA PRO A 201 2.04 27.70 23.46
C PRO A 201 2.42 28.59 24.65
N GLN A 202 1.81 29.77 24.71
CA GLN A 202 1.68 30.57 25.92
C GLN A 202 0.83 29.80 26.93
N GLU A 203 1.31 29.74 28.17
CA GLU A 203 0.55 29.33 29.35
C GLU A 203 -0.61 30.33 29.54
N ALA A 204 -1.83 29.88 29.23
CA ALA A 204 -3.05 30.63 29.47
C ALA A 204 -3.77 30.03 30.68
N ASP A 205 -4.13 30.90 31.60
CA ASP A 205 -4.74 30.63 32.90
C ASP A 205 -6.01 29.75 32.82
N GLY A 206 -5.90 28.51 33.30
CA GLY A 206 -6.69 27.93 34.39
C GLY A 206 -8.22 28.04 34.44
N GLN A 207 -8.94 28.32 33.36
CA GLN A 207 -10.38 28.07 33.30
C GLN A 207 -10.62 26.64 32.86
N ASP A 208 -11.37 25.87 33.64
CA ASP A 208 -11.87 24.53 33.29
C ASP A 208 -12.73 24.62 32.02
N LEU A 209 -12.08 24.67 30.87
CA LEU A 209 -12.74 24.65 29.57
C LEU A 209 -13.32 23.24 29.44
N ALA A 210 -14.64 23.15 29.65
CA ALA A 210 -15.40 21.94 29.44
C ALA A 210 -14.98 21.30 28.11
N GLU A 211 -14.44 20.07 28.18
CA GLU A 211 -13.91 19.39 27.02
C GLU A 211 -15.00 19.28 25.94
N PRO A 212 -14.65 19.48 24.64
CA PRO A 212 -15.63 19.33 23.57
C PRO A 212 -16.32 17.96 23.65
N PRO A 213 -17.64 17.88 23.42
CA PRO A 213 -18.41 16.64 23.65
C PRO A 213 -17.91 15.46 22.78
N LEU A 214 -17.36 15.76 21.60
CA LEU A 214 -16.73 14.77 20.73
C LEU A 214 -15.44 14.20 21.33
N THR A 215 -14.61 15.03 21.94
CA THR A 215 -13.36 14.61 22.59
C THR A 215 -13.65 13.74 23.80
N ALA A 216 -14.64 14.13 24.62
CA ALA A 216 -15.10 13.33 25.76
C ALA A 216 -15.60 11.95 25.30
N LEU A 217 -16.41 11.89 24.24
CA LEU A 217 -16.91 10.63 23.67
C LEU A 217 -15.77 9.72 23.16
N ILE A 218 -14.81 10.28 22.42
CA ILE A 218 -13.67 9.51 21.91
C ILE A 218 -12.84 8.97 23.08
N ARG A 219 -12.60 9.79 24.11
CA ARG A 219 -11.83 9.36 25.29
C ARG A 219 -12.54 8.24 26.06
N GLU A 220 -13.85 8.32 26.23
CA GLU A 220 -14.65 7.26 26.85
C GLU A 220 -14.58 5.95 26.06
N LEU A 221 -14.73 6.01 24.73
CA LEU A 221 -14.70 4.82 23.86
C LEU A 221 -13.30 4.20 23.73
N ILE A 222 -12.25 4.99 23.90
CA ILE A 222 -10.86 4.49 23.92
C ILE A 222 -10.59 3.73 25.22
N GLY A 223 -11.01 4.27 26.37
CA GLY A 223 -10.72 3.67 27.67
C GLY A 223 -9.22 3.36 27.83
N ASP A 224 -8.91 2.08 28.04
CA ASP A 224 -7.53 1.58 28.21
C ASP A 224 -6.85 1.16 26.89
N ASP A 225 -7.56 1.19 25.77
CA ASP A 225 -7.02 0.83 24.47
C ASP A 225 -6.15 1.95 23.86
N ASN A 226 -5.44 1.63 22.77
CA ASN A 226 -4.59 2.58 22.05
C ASN A 226 -5.38 3.55 21.13
N GLY A 227 -6.70 3.38 21.02
CA GLY A 227 -7.55 4.19 20.16
C GLY A 227 -8.86 3.48 19.79
N VAL A 228 -9.70 4.15 19.00
CA VAL A 228 -11.04 3.67 18.65
C VAL A 228 -11.20 3.49 17.14
N HIS A 229 -11.77 2.35 16.73
CA HIS A 229 -12.03 2.07 15.32
C HIS A 229 -13.30 2.80 14.84
N LEU A 230 -13.31 3.32 13.59
CA LEU A 230 -14.45 4.10 13.06
C LEU A 230 -15.77 3.32 13.03
N GLN A 231 -15.71 1.99 12.94
CA GLN A 231 -16.90 1.14 12.96
C GLN A 231 -17.63 1.17 14.31
N VAL A 232 -16.91 1.43 15.41
CA VAL A 232 -17.48 1.59 16.76
C VAL A 232 -17.80 3.06 17.03
N LEU A 233 -16.90 3.96 16.61
CA LEU A 233 -17.05 5.39 16.83
C LEU A 233 -18.27 5.99 16.09
N ARG A 234 -18.53 5.59 14.84
CA ARG A 234 -19.62 6.19 14.04
C ARG A 234 -21.02 5.93 14.63
N PRO A 235 -21.40 4.68 14.98
CA PRO A 235 -22.67 4.45 15.68
C PRO A 235 -22.79 5.27 16.97
N ALA A 236 -21.73 5.30 17.78
CA ALA A 236 -21.73 6.03 19.05
C ALA A 236 -21.87 7.55 18.86
N MET A 237 -21.24 8.13 17.82
CA MET A 237 -21.41 9.55 17.48
C MET A 237 -22.87 9.88 17.13
N ARG A 238 -23.55 9.00 16.37
CA ARG A 238 -24.97 9.22 16.01
C ARG A 238 -25.91 9.13 17.21
N GLU A 239 -25.61 8.20 18.12
CA GLU A 239 -26.44 7.96 19.31
C GLU A 239 -26.30 9.09 20.33
N ARG A 240 -25.08 9.61 20.54
CA ARG A 240 -24.78 10.50 21.68
C ARG A 240 -24.62 11.97 21.33
N LEU A 241 -24.35 12.33 20.07
CA LEU A 241 -24.17 13.73 19.67
C LEU A 241 -25.44 14.25 18.99
N PRO A 242 -26.19 15.16 19.64
CA PRO A 242 -27.37 15.76 19.02
C PRO A 242 -26.94 16.54 17.77
N GLY A 243 -27.64 16.30 16.65
CA GLY A 243 -27.33 16.89 15.34
C GLY A 243 -26.51 16.00 14.40
N LEU A 244 -25.99 14.85 14.86
CA LEU A 244 -25.29 13.88 14.01
C LEU A 244 -26.05 12.57 13.79
N ALA A 245 -27.26 12.43 14.32
CA ALA A 245 -28.07 11.20 14.22
C ALA A 245 -28.24 10.72 12.76
N ASP A 246 -28.56 11.64 11.86
CA ASP A 246 -28.77 11.36 10.42
C ASP A 246 -27.52 11.56 9.56
N ALA A 247 -26.37 11.84 10.18
CA ALA A 247 -25.16 12.14 9.44
C ALA A 247 -24.59 10.89 8.75
N GLY A 248 -24.27 11.03 7.46
CA GLY A 248 -23.61 10.00 6.67
C GLY A 248 -22.15 9.78 7.12
N ASP A 249 -21.60 8.61 6.80
CA ASP A 249 -20.22 8.24 7.16
C ASP A 249 -19.15 9.23 6.68
N LYS A 250 -19.42 9.92 5.56
CA LYS A 250 -18.54 10.97 5.02
C LYS A 250 -18.59 12.24 5.88
N GLN A 251 -19.78 12.68 6.29
CA GLN A 251 -19.97 13.85 7.14
C GLN A 251 -19.36 13.61 8.53
N LEU A 252 -19.56 12.43 9.12
CA LEU A 252 -18.92 12.07 10.40
C LEU A 252 -17.38 12.12 10.30
N ARG A 253 -16.82 11.73 9.14
CA ARG A 253 -15.39 11.85 8.91
C ARG A 253 -14.94 13.31 8.78
N GLU A 254 -15.72 14.14 8.11
CA GLU A 254 -15.45 15.58 7.98
C GLU A 254 -15.48 16.26 9.35
N VAL A 255 -16.47 15.94 10.21
CA VAL A 255 -16.55 16.44 11.59
C VAL A 255 -15.33 16.05 12.42
N LEU A 256 -14.84 14.81 12.30
CA LEU A 256 -13.61 14.39 12.99
C LEU A 256 -12.39 15.21 12.53
N VAL A 257 -12.26 15.44 11.22
CA VAL A 257 -11.15 16.23 10.65
C VAL A 257 -11.25 17.70 11.05
N GLU A 258 -12.45 18.26 11.09
CA GLU A 258 -12.70 19.63 11.55
C GLU A 258 -12.36 19.81 13.04
N ALA A 259 -12.61 18.77 13.84
CA ALA A 259 -12.20 18.72 15.24
C ALA A 259 -10.69 18.40 15.45
N GLY A 260 -9.91 18.24 14.38
CA GLY A 260 -8.47 18.02 14.43
C GLY A 260 -8.02 16.56 14.56
N PHE A 261 -8.95 15.59 14.51
CA PHE A 261 -8.62 14.16 14.52
C PHE A 261 -8.35 13.66 13.10
N ASP A 262 -7.27 12.88 12.89
CA ASP A 262 -6.96 12.29 11.60
C ASP A 262 -7.39 10.81 11.56
N PRO A 263 -8.53 10.48 10.93
CA PRO A 263 -8.96 9.10 10.77
C PRO A 263 -7.99 8.33 9.84
N SER A 264 -6.94 7.77 10.45
CA SER A 264 -5.81 7.14 9.78
C SER A 264 -6.23 5.85 9.07
N ARG A 265 -5.71 5.60 7.86
CA ARG A 265 -6.15 4.47 7.02
C ARG A 265 -5.67 3.09 7.52
N THR A 266 -4.86 3.03 8.57
CA THR A 266 -4.16 1.81 8.99
C THR A 266 -4.21 1.58 10.50
N PHE A 267 -5.30 1.99 11.14
CA PHE A 267 -5.50 1.80 12.57
C PHE A 267 -5.84 0.35 12.95
N ARG A 268 -5.28 -0.14 14.05
CA ARG A 268 -5.60 -1.47 14.63
C ARG A 268 -5.75 -1.35 16.16
N ALA A 269 -6.97 -1.48 16.67
CA ALA A 269 -7.24 -1.67 18.10
C ALA A 269 -8.47 -2.57 18.31
N GLY A 270 -8.63 -3.07 19.53
CA GLY A 270 -9.79 -3.88 19.94
C GLY A 270 -9.95 -5.20 19.18
N GLY A 271 -8.87 -5.78 18.63
CA GLY A 271 -8.94 -7.02 17.85
C GLY A 271 -9.66 -6.90 16.48
N VAL A 272 -10.15 -5.73 16.12
CA VAL A 272 -10.80 -5.45 14.84
C VAL A 272 -9.74 -5.01 13.83
N ALA A 273 -9.40 -5.90 12.90
CA ALA A 273 -8.51 -5.58 11.79
C ALA A 273 -9.28 -4.77 10.75
N GLY A 274 -9.22 -3.44 10.84
CA GLY A 274 -9.85 -2.54 9.88
C GLY A 274 -8.91 -1.45 9.40
N ARG A 275 -9.44 -0.60 8.51
CA ARG A 275 -8.66 0.41 7.76
C ARG A 275 -8.92 1.83 8.25
N SER A 276 -9.57 2.06 9.39
CA SER A 276 -9.82 3.44 9.83
C SER A 276 -10.09 3.55 11.34
N GLY A 277 -9.35 4.43 12.03
CA GLY A 277 -9.60 4.75 13.44
C GLY A 277 -8.81 5.97 13.90
N VAL A 278 -9.13 6.43 15.10
CA VAL A 278 -8.52 7.59 15.78
C VAL A 278 -7.64 7.04 16.89
N HIS A 279 -6.37 7.46 16.93
CA HIS A 279 -5.43 7.01 17.95
C HIS A 279 -5.50 7.87 19.22
N ARG A 280 -5.04 7.31 20.35
CA ARG A 280 -5.03 7.99 21.66
C ARG A 280 -4.06 9.17 21.73
N ASP A 281 -2.98 9.14 20.96
CA ASP A 281 -1.98 10.22 20.87
C ASP A 281 -2.51 11.48 20.15
N GLU A 282 -3.63 11.37 19.42
CA GLU A 282 -4.32 12.52 18.82
C GLU A 282 -5.20 13.27 19.83
N LEU A 283 -5.48 12.69 21.00
CA LEU A 283 -6.24 13.38 22.05
C LEU A 283 -5.33 14.34 22.83
N PRO A 284 -5.84 15.53 23.21
CA PRO A 284 -5.12 16.37 24.16
C PRO A 284 -4.87 15.58 25.45
N PRO A 285 -3.66 15.68 26.05
CA PRO A 285 -3.37 15.00 27.30
C PRO A 285 -4.41 15.40 28.34
N LEU A 286 -4.85 14.43 29.15
CA LEU A 286 -5.70 14.74 30.30
C LEU A 286 -5.00 15.83 31.12
N PRO A 287 -5.71 16.89 31.56
CA PRO A 287 -5.18 17.74 32.60
C PRO A 287 -4.78 16.80 33.72
N SER A 288 -3.49 16.79 34.06
CA SER A 288 -3.00 15.92 35.12
C SER A 288 -3.88 16.21 36.32
N PRO A 289 -4.54 15.19 36.93
CA PRO A 289 -5.41 15.42 38.07
C PRO A 289 -4.59 16.26 39.02
N GLY A 290 -5.05 17.50 39.26
CA GLY A 290 -4.24 18.55 39.86
C GLY A 290 -3.48 17.93 41.02
N SER A 291 -2.16 18.06 41.02
CA SER A 291 -1.31 17.57 42.08
C SER A 291 -1.60 18.38 43.35
N GLY A 292 -2.79 18.18 43.93
CA GLY A 292 -3.10 18.44 45.33
C GLY A 292 -2.43 17.38 46.20
N GLN A 293 -1.20 17.00 45.84
CA GLN A 293 -0.31 16.29 46.73
C GLN A 293 0.34 17.37 47.58
N GLU A 294 -0.41 17.78 48.61
CA GLU A 294 0.13 18.42 49.79
C GLU A 294 1.41 17.68 50.21
N ASP A 295 2.51 18.44 50.27
CA ASP A 295 3.75 18.24 51.02
C ASP A 295 3.87 16.89 51.77
N SER A 296 4.01 15.79 51.03
CA SER A 296 4.47 14.54 51.62
C SER A 296 6.00 14.59 51.61
N PRO A 297 6.67 14.66 52.77
CA PRO A 297 8.12 14.76 52.84
C PRO A 297 8.79 13.55 52.15
N PRO A 298 10.00 13.73 51.58
CA PRO A 298 10.65 12.71 50.78
C PRO A 298 10.89 11.44 51.61
N PRO A 299 10.51 10.23 51.12
CA PRO A 299 10.79 9.01 51.85
C PRO A 299 12.29 8.73 51.82
N GLU A 300 12.86 8.61 53.01
CA GLU A 300 14.23 8.17 53.23
C GLU A 300 14.47 6.78 52.61
N SER A 301 15.67 6.66 52.05
CA SER A 301 16.20 5.47 51.42
C SER A 301 16.21 4.28 52.39
N GLY A 302 15.28 3.34 52.18
CA GLY A 302 15.23 2.05 52.87
C GLY A 302 15.30 0.92 51.86
N SER A 303 16.49 0.33 51.72
CA SER A 303 16.69 -0.95 51.07
C SER A 303 15.91 -2.03 51.82
N ASP A 304 14.92 -2.68 51.21
CA ASP A 304 14.64 -4.04 51.64
C ASP A 304 14.03 -4.98 50.60
N VAL A 305 14.70 -6.13 50.58
CA VAL A 305 14.45 -7.32 49.78
C VAL A 305 13.37 -8.11 50.50
N ARG A 306 12.14 -8.17 49.99
CA ARG A 306 11.21 -9.27 50.34
C ARG A 306 10.46 -9.82 49.15
N LYS A 307 10.80 -11.09 48.87
CA LYS A 307 10.04 -12.09 48.12
C LYS A 307 8.59 -12.14 48.62
N SER A 308 7.65 -12.13 47.69
CA SER A 308 6.32 -12.73 47.89
C SER A 308 6.10 -13.84 46.86
N PRO A 309 5.75 -15.06 47.29
CA PRO A 309 5.32 -16.15 46.42
C PRO A 309 3.79 -16.15 46.27
N GLY A 310 3.29 -16.67 45.15
CA GLY A 310 1.92 -17.19 45.04
C GLY A 310 0.88 -16.21 44.52
N GLY A 311 0.49 -16.40 43.26
CA GLY A 311 -0.61 -15.68 42.62
C GLY A 311 -0.86 -16.20 41.22
N GLU A 312 -1.29 -17.45 41.11
CA GLU A 312 -1.83 -18.01 39.87
C GLU A 312 -3.12 -17.26 39.50
N ARG A 313 -3.07 -16.49 38.41
CA ARG A 313 -4.29 -16.10 37.67
C ARG A 313 -3.99 -15.80 36.20
N ALA A 314 -4.40 -16.76 35.36
CA ALA A 314 -4.96 -16.61 34.01
C ALA A 314 -4.24 -15.71 32.98
N GLU A 315 -3.44 -16.37 32.13
CA GLU A 315 -3.53 -16.31 30.67
C GLU A 315 -3.79 -14.94 29.99
N SER A 316 -2.77 -14.07 29.91
CA SER A 316 -2.73 -13.00 28.89
C SER A 316 -1.31 -12.48 28.58
N ARG A 317 -0.28 -13.33 28.64
CA ARG A 317 1.12 -12.86 28.57
C ARG A 317 2.08 -13.74 27.76
N LEU A 318 1.71 -14.11 26.54
CA LEU A 318 2.60 -14.93 25.67
C LEU A 318 3.33 -14.21 24.53
N GLU A 319 3.13 -12.91 24.27
CA GLU A 319 3.93 -12.22 23.22
C GLU A 319 4.95 -11.18 23.73
N ARG A 320 4.96 -10.81 25.01
CA ARG A 320 5.93 -9.82 25.55
C ARG A 320 7.20 -10.42 26.17
N GLY A 321 7.34 -11.75 26.20
CA GLY A 321 8.46 -12.44 26.87
C GLY A 321 9.70 -12.76 26.01
N TRP A 322 9.61 -12.67 24.68
CA TRP A 322 10.71 -13.08 23.79
C TRP A 322 11.77 -12.00 23.54
N ARG A 323 11.56 -10.76 24.02
CA ARG A 323 12.64 -9.77 24.18
C ARG A 323 13.43 -10.00 25.47
N ARG A 324 13.70 -11.26 25.84
CA ARG A 324 14.84 -11.54 26.71
C ARG A 324 16.05 -11.00 25.96
N ARG A 325 16.71 -10.01 26.55
CA ARG A 325 17.93 -9.34 26.09
C ARG A 325 18.90 -10.38 25.51
N ARG A 326 18.80 -10.69 24.21
CA ARG A 326 19.90 -11.33 23.50
C ARG A 326 21.01 -10.30 23.59
N LYS A 327 22.07 -10.64 24.31
CA LYS A 327 23.26 -9.81 24.37
C LYS A 327 23.68 -9.59 22.92
N LEU A 328 23.57 -8.35 22.46
CA LEU A 328 24.02 -7.95 21.14
C LEU A 328 25.51 -8.34 21.04
N PRO A 329 25.97 -8.94 19.94
CA PRO A 329 27.39 -9.17 19.76
C PRO A 329 28.15 -7.85 19.90
N ALA A 330 29.35 -7.89 20.48
CA ALA A 330 30.11 -6.69 20.80
C ALA A 330 30.31 -5.81 19.55
N GLY A 331 29.94 -4.53 19.66
CA GLY A 331 30.04 -3.56 18.56
C GLY A 331 28.89 -3.57 17.55
N TRP A 332 27.82 -4.33 17.75
CA TRP A 332 26.61 -4.25 16.93
C TRP A 332 25.62 -3.22 17.49
N THR A 333 25.17 -2.29 16.65
CA THR A 333 24.09 -1.37 17.01
C THR A 333 22.71 -1.98 16.72
N GLU A 334 21.64 -1.45 17.35
CA GLU A 334 20.27 -1.92 17.06
C GLU A 334 19.89 -1.73 15.58
N ALA A 335 20.40 -0.68 14.94
CA ALA A 335 20.19 -0.42 13.53
C ALA A 335 20.86 -1.49 12.63
N ASP A 336 22.05 -1.96 13.00
CA ASP A 336 22.75 -3.05 12.28
C ASP A 336 21.99 -4.36 12.39
N VAL A 337 21.46 -4.66 13.58
CA VAL A 337 20.62 -5.85 13.80
C VAL A 337 19.32 -5.78 13.02
N ALA A 338 18.68 -4.61 12.95
CA ALA A 338 17.49 -4.42 12.12
C ALA A 338 17.79 -4.60 10.62
N ARG A 339 18.99 -4.22 10.16
CA ARG A 339 19.46 -4.44 8.77
C ARG A 339 19.93 -5.87 8.50
N GLY A 340 20.29 -6.62 9.54
CA GLY A 340 20.86 -7.97 9.44
C GLY A 340 22.34 -8.00 9.00
N HIS A 341 22.98 -6.84 8.83
CA HIS A 341 24.38 -6.72 8.44
C HIS A 341 24.95 -5.36 8.87
N ARG A 342 26.28 -5.29 9.03
CA ARG A 342 27.04 -4.06 9.24
C ARG A 342 28.22 -3.96 8.27
N THR A 343 28.66 -2.74 7.99
CA THR A 343 29.82 -2.47 7.14
C THR A 343 30.98 -2.04 8.04
N VAL A 344 32.07 -2.80 8.04
CA VAL A 344 33.27 -2.55 8.86
C VAL A 344 34.45 -2.33 7.93
N ALA A 345 35.38 -1.45 8.30
CA ALA A 345 36.62 -1.27 7.54
C ALA A 345 37.42 -2.59 7.54
N ASP A 346 37.92 -3.00 6.39
CA ASP A 346 38.69 -4.23 6.20
C ASP A 346 40.19 -3.90 6.25
N PRO A 347 40.87 -4.10 7.40
CA PRO A 347 42.26 -3.70 7.56
C PRO A 347 43.22 -4.45 6.62
N GLU A 348 42.85 -5.65 6.16
CA GLU A 348 43.69 -6.48 5.29
C GLU A 348 43.71 -5.97 3.83
N ARG A 349 42.68 -5.22 3.42
CA ARG A 349 42.54 -4.72 2.05
C ARG A 349 42.85 -3.23 1.89
N GLY A 350 43.32 -2.58 2.96
CA GLY A 350 43.74 -1.18 2.98
C GLY A 350 42.66 -0.19 3.45
N PRO A 351 43.02 1.10 3.60
CA PRO A 351 42.22 2.08 4.33
C PRO A 351 40.89 2.44 3.66
N SER A 352 40.70 2.13 2.38
CA SER A 352 39.47 2.36 1.64
C SER A 352 38.59 1.11 1.50
N ALA A 353 39.03 -0.04 2.03
CA ALA A 353 38.30 -1.28 1.87
C ALA A 353 37.27 -1.47 2.98
N TRP A 354 36.08 -1.92 2.60
CA TRP A 354 34.97 -2.19 3.50
C TRP A 354 34.52 -3.63 3.33
N LYS A 355 34.29 -4.33 4.44
CA LYS A 355 33.72 -5.67 4.50
C LYS A 355 32.32 -5.59 5.08
N VAL A 356 31.40 -6.36 4.49
CA VAL A 356 30.05 -6.53 5.01
C VAL A 356 30.02 -7.76 5.89
N GLU A 357 29.78 -7.58 7.18
CA GLU A 357 29.57 -8.68 8.13
C GLU A 357 28.08 -8.93 8.31
N ARG A 358 27.64 -10.17 8.12
CA ARG A 358 26.24 -10.56 8.34
C ARG A 358 26.05 -11.06 9.76
N LEU A 359 24.88 -10.79 10.33
CA LEU A 359 24.57 -11.17 11.71
C LEU A 359 24.63 -12.70 11.91
N ASP A 360 24.30 -13.45 10.86
CA ASP A 360 24.31 -14.91 10.86
C ASP A 360 25.72 -15.51 10.87
N ASP A 361 26.76 -14.75 10.49
CA ASP A 361 28.15 -15.22 10.49
C ASP A 361 28.84 -15.02 11.85
N VAL A 362 28.23 -14.21 12.75
CA VAL A 362 28.75 -13.84 14.07
C VAL A 362 28.04 -14.61 15.20
N GLN A 363 26.89 -15.23 14.92
CA GLN A 363 26.18 -16.14 15.84
C GLN A 363 26.65 -17.57 15.64
#